data_AF-A0A2K1KV09-F1
#
_entry.id   AF-A0A2K1KV09-F1
#
_cell.length_a   1.000
_cell.length_b   1.000
_cell.length_c   1.000
_cell.angle_alpha   90.00
_cell.angle_beta   90.00
_cell.angle_gamma   90.00
#
_symmetry.space_group_name_H-M   'P 1'
#
loop_
_entity.id
_entity.type
_entity.pdbx_description
1 polymer ?
#
loop_
_entity_poly.entity_id
_entity_poly.type
_entity_poly.pdbx_seq_one_letter_code
_entity_poly.pdbx_strand_id
1 'polypeptide(L)' 'MDDAQKIALVKLEVERVQRLPASSAYAIHRLKVLNKMLELLSKARSDAEAAELEALFAKFAL' A
#
# COMPACT_ATOMS: atom_id res chain seq x y z
N MET A 1 9.05 -11.55 -3.11
CA MET A 1 7.79 -11.52 -2.33
C MET A 1 6.66 -11.68 -3.33
N ASP A 2 5.82 -12.69 -3.16
CA ASP A 2 4.66 -12.87 -4.05
C ASP A 2 3.56 -11.84 -3.75
N ASP A 3 2.56 -11.73 -4.64
CA ASP A 3 1.48 -10.77 -4.48
C ASP A 3 0.63 -11.04 -3.23
N ALA A 4 0.49 -12.30 -2.81
CA ALA A 4 -0.28 -12.65 -1.61
C ALA A 4 0.39 -12.13 -0.34
N GLN A 5 1.70 -12.29 -0.23
CA GLN A 5 2.54 -11.75 0.84
C GLN A 5 2.52 -10.22 0.84
N LYS A 6 2.61 -9.59 -0.35
CA LYS A 6 2.49 -8.14 -0.51
C LYS A 6 1.13 -7.62 -0.04
N ILE A 7 0.04 -8.28 -0.40
CA ILE A 7 -1.32 -7.94 0.06
C ILE A 7 -1.41 -8.05 1.59
N ALA A 8 -0.89 -9.12 2.17
CA ALA A 8 -0.92 -9.34 3.62
C ALA A 8 -0.18 -8.21 4.37
N LEU A 9 1.03 -7.84 3.92
CA LEU A 9 1.78 -6.73 4.50
C LEU A 9 1.04 -5.40 4.42
N VAL A 10 0.49 -5.08 3.24
CA VAL A 10 -0.23 -3.81 3.06
C VAL A 10 -1.48 -3.77 3.95
N LYS A 11 -2.20 -4.89 4.10
CA LYS A 11 -3.37 -4.97 5.00
C LYS A 11 -2.98 -4.76 6.47
N LEU A 12 -1.90 -5.39 6.94
CA LEU A 12 -1.39 -5.17 8.30
C LEU A 12 -1.04 -3.71 8.57
N GLU A 13 -0.42 -3.05 7.58
CA GLU A 13 -0.10 -1.63 7.67
C GLU A 13 -1.36 -0.74 7.64
N VAL A 14 -2.38 -1.10 6.85
CA VAL A 14 -3.69 -0.42 6.88
C VAL A 14 -4.29 -0.49 8.29
N GLU A 15 -4.35 -1.68 8.89
CA GLU A 15 -4.87 -1.86 10.25
C GLU A 15 -4.08 -1.05 11.29
N ARG A 16 -2.75 -1.01 11.16
CA ARG A 16 -1.89 -0.20 12.04
C ARG A 16 -2.20 1.30 11.90
N VAL A 17 -2.31 1.80 10.67
CA VAL A 17 -2.54 3.22 10.39
C VAL A 17 -3.95 3.64 10.78
N GLN A 18 -4.95 2.76 10.63
CA GLN A 18 -6.33 3.03 11.06
C GLN A 18 -6.46 3.21 12.59
N ARG A 19 -5.52 2.69 13.38
CA ARG A 19 -5.48 2.92 14.84
C ARG A 19 -4.93 4.29 15.22
N LEU A 20 -4.36 5.05 14.28
CA LEU A 20 -3.88 6.41 14.52
C LEU A 20 -5.06 7.39 14.55
N PRO A 21 -4.90 8.56 15.19
CA PRO A 21 -5.93 9.61 15.15
C PRO A 21 -6.30 9.96 13.70
N ALA A 22 -7.59 9.91 13.39
CA ALA A 22 -8.11 10.17 12.04
C ALA A 22 -7.82 11.59 11.54
N SER A 23 -7.54 12.53 12.44
CA SER A 23 -7.12 13.91 12.13
C SER A 23 -5.64 14.01 11.71
N SER A 24 -4.86 12.95 11.83
CA SER A 24 -3.45 12.96 11.46
C SER A 24 -3.31 13.03 9.93
N ALA A 25 -2.68 14.11 9.45
CA ALA A 25 -2.34 14.27 8.04
C ALA A 25 -1.54 13.07 7.49
N TYR A 26 -0.64 12.50 8.32
CA TYR A 26 0.09 11.28 7.98
C TYR A 26 -0.84 10.09 7.78
N ALA A 27 -1.79 9.85 8.71
CA ALA A 27 -2.69 8.70 8.61
C ALA A 27 -3.56 8.78 7.35
N ILE A 28 -4.10 9.98 7.05
CA ILE A 28 -4.88 10.24 5.84
C ILE A 28 -4.04 9.97 4.58
N HIS A 29 -2.83 10.53 4.51
CA HIS A 29 -1.96 10.36 3.34
C HIS A 29 -1.53 8.91 3.17
N ARG A 30 -1.09 8.26 4.25
CA ARG A 30 -0.62 6.87 4.23
C ARG A 30 -1.74 5.92 3.81
N LEU A 31 -2.96 6.06 4.32
CA LEU A 31 -4.10 5.22 3.90
C LEU A 31 -4.40 5.33 2.40
N LYS A 32 -4.27 6.51 1.79
CA LYS A 32 -4.44 6.68 0.34
C LYS A 32 -3.41 5.86 -0.44
N VAL A 33 -2.14 5.91 -0.02
CA VAL A 33 -1.06 5.14 -0.65
C VAL A 33 -1.30 3.64 -0.50
N LEU A 34 -1.65 3.18 0.71
CA LEU A 34 -1.90 1.77 0.99
C LEU A 34 -3.07 1.21 0.17
N ASN A 35 -4.17 1.98 0.08
CA ASN A 35 -5.32 1.59 -0.73
C ASN A 35 -4.96 1.53 -2.22
N LYS A 36 -4.10 2.44 -2.72
CA LYS A 36 -3.61 2.37 -4.09
C LYS A 36 -2.78 1.11 -4.34
N MET A 37 -1.91 0.73 -3.41
CA MET A 37 -1.14 -0.51 -3.49
C MET A 37 -2.07 -1.74 -3.53
N LEU A 38 -3.13 -1.79 -2.72
CA LEU A 38 -4.11 -2.88 -2.75
C LEU A 38 -4.87 -2.94 -4.08
N GLU A 39 -5.28 -1.79 -4.63
CA GLU A 39 -5.93 -1.71 -5.93
C GLU A 39 -5.02 -2.30 -7.02
N LEU A 40 -3.76 -1.88 -7.07
CA LEU A 40 -2.77 -2.39 -8.02
C LEU A 40 -2.51 -3.89 -7.85
N LEU A 41 -2.48 -4.39 -6.61
CA LEU A 41 -2.34 -5.83 -6.33
C LEU A 41 -3.55 -6.67 -6.73
N SER A 42 -4.74 -6.07 -6.77
CA SER A 42 -6.01 -6.77 -7.04
C SER A 42 -6.36 -6.94 -8.52
N LYS A 43 -5.62 -6.30 -9.42
CA LYS A 43 -5.92 -6.28 -10.86
C LYS A 43 -4.73 -6.75 -11.69
N ALA A 44 -5.01 -7.13 -12.95
CA ALA A 44 -3.96 -7.25 -13.94
C ALA A 44 -3.32 -5.87 -14.16
N ARG A 45 -1.99 -5.82 -14.10
CA ARG A 45 -1.20 -4.59 -14.20
C ARG A 45 -0.53 -4.52 -15.55
N SER A 46 -0.49 -3.33 -16.14
CA SER A 46 0.48 -3.00 -17.19
C SER A 46 1.90 -2.93 -16.63
N ASP A 47 2.92 -2.93 -17.50
CA ASP A 47 4.32 -2.79 -17.07
C ASP A 47 4.57 -1.49 -16.28
N ALA A 48 3.89 -0.40 -16.67
CA ALA A 48 3.95 0.88 -15.97
C ALA A 48 3.36 0.78 -14.55
N GLU A 49 2.21 0.13 -14.39
CA GLU A 49 1.57 -0.08 -13.08
C GLU A 49 2.35 -1.05 -12.20
N ALA A 50 3.02 -2.05 -12.80
CA ALA A 50 3.93 -2.93 -12.08
C ALA A 50 5.14 -2.15 -11.56
N ALA A 51 5.75 -1.31 -12.39
CA ALA A 51 6.86 -0.44 -11.98
C ALA A 51 6.45 0.56 -10.89
N GLU A 52 5.26 1.16 -11.01
CA GLU A 52 4.69 2.04 -9.98
C GLU A 52 4.53 1.28 -8.66
N LEU A 53 3.94 0.08 -8.69
CA LEU A 53 3.74 -0.74 -7.49
C LEU A 53 5.07 -1.08 -6.81
N GLU A 54 6.10 -1.45 -7.57
CA GLU A 54 7.43 -1.70 -7.00
C GLU A 54 8.05 -0.44 -6.40
N ALA A 55 7.90 0.72 -7.04
CA ALA A 55 8.36 1.99 -6.49
C ALA A 55 7.63 2.38 -5.20
N LEU A 56 6.33 2.08 -5.10
CA LEU A 56 5.55 2.25 -3.86
C LEU A 56 6.06 1.29 -2.76
N PHE A 57 6.36 0.04 -3.09
CA PHE A 57 6.93 -0.92 -2.14
C PHE A 57 8.35 -0.55 -1.68
N ALA A 58 9.18 0.02 -2.53
CA ALA A 58 10.51 0.51 -2.15
C ALA A 58 10.44 1.59 -1.06
N LYS A 59 9.38 2.42 -1.08
CA LYS A 59 9.08 3.45 -0.06
C LYS A 59 8.28 2.90 1.13
N PHE A 60 7.78 1.67 1.02
CA PHE A 60 7.05 1.00 2.09
C PHE A 60 8.00 0.36 3.10
N ALA A 61 9.18 -0.07 2.65
CA ALA A 61 10.21 -0.76 3.44
C ALA A 61 11.19 0.18 4.20
N LEU A 62 10.89 1.49 4.26
CA LEU A 62 11.68 2.52 4.96
C LEU A 62 10.80 3.30 5.94
#